data_AF-A0A7Y9ZBI8-F1
#
_entry.id   AF-A0A7Y9ZBI8-F1
#
_cell.length_a   1.000
_cell.length_b   1.000
_cell.length_c   1.000
_cell.angle_alpha   90.00
_cell.angle_beta   90.00
_cell.angle_gamma   90.00
#
_symmetry.space_group_name_H-M   'P 1'
#
loop_
_entity.id
_entity.type
_entity.pdbx_description
1 polymer ?
#
loop_
_entity_poly.entity_id
_entity_poly.type
_entity_poly.pdbx_seq_one_letter_code
_entity_poly.pdbx_strand_id
1 'polypeptide(L)' 'MIRTLVQDYEHIHTAIGIMGNLLFVVGSVLFYKAFDQYHMLAVSLFVVGSVFMSVGAIGSGLRRLFQRRDMASSSHA' A
#
# COMPACT_ATOMS: atom_id res chain seq x y z
N MET A 1 11.76 11.39 -20.77
CA MET A 1 12.36 10.22 -20.09
C MET A 1 12.35 10.34 -18.57
N ILE A 2 12.69 11.50 -17.97
CA ILE A 2 12.68 11.70 -16.50
C ILE A 2 11.28 11.66 -15.87
N ARG A 3 10.23 12.10 -16.59
CA ARG A 3 8.83 12.04 -16.12
C ARG A 3 8.34 10.63 -15.83
N THR A 4 8.79 9.63 -16.59
CA THR A 4 8.39 8.22 -16.41
C THR A 4 8.98 7.65 -15.13
N LEU A 5 10.23 7.99 -14.79
CA LEU A 5 10.88 7.55 -13.55
C LEU A 5 10.26 8.15 -12.29
N VAL A 6 9.82 9.42 -12.35
CA VAL A 6 9.14 10.08 -11.22
C VAL A 6 7.69 9.60 -11.08
N GLN A 7 6.99 9.31 -12.18
CA GLN A 7 5.69 8.65 -12.14
C GLN A 7 5.80 7.20 -11.66
N ASP A 8 6.82 6.46 -12.06
CA ASP A 8 7.03 5.08 -11.58
C ASP A 8 7.27 5.06 -10.07
N TYR A 9 7.97 6.04 -9.49
CA TYR A 9 8.14 6.14 -8.03
C TYR A 9 6.81 6.37 -7.27
N GLU A 10 5.88 7.09 -7.90
CA GLU A 10 4.52 7.29 -7.39
C GLU A 10 3.66 6.01 -7.54
N HIS A 11 3.80 5.31 -8.67
CA HIS A 11 3.09 4.07 -8.94
C HIS A 11 3.60 2.92 -8.08
N ILE A 12 4.89 2.86 -7.75
CA ILE A 12 5.49 1.80 -6.93
C ILE A 12 4.85 1.74 -5.54
N HIS A 13 4.68 2.87 -4.85
CA HIS A 13 4.04 2.89 -3.52
C HIS A 13 2.56 2.49 -3.60
N THR A 14 1.87 2.92 -4.66
CA THR A 14 0.47 2.56 -4.91
C THR A 14 0.33 1.07 -5.24
N ALA A 15 1.22 0.52 -6.07
CA ALA A 15 1.26 -0.89 -6.44
C ALA A 15 1.62 -1.77 -5.24
N ILE A 16 2.58 -1.37 -4.41
CA ILE A 16 2.92 -2.02 -3.14
C ILE A 16 1.70 -2.06 -2.21
N GLY A 17 0.96 -0.94 -2.10
CA GLY A 17 -0.26 -0.87 -1.31
C GLY A 17 -1.38 -1.79 -1.83
N ILE A 18 -1.60 -1.81 -3.15
CA ILE A 18 -2.60 -2.69 -3.80
C ILE A 18 -2.21 -4.16 -3.62
N MET A 19 -0.94 -4.49 -3.81
CA MET A 19 -0.44 -5.85 -3.67
C MET A 19 -0.55 -6.33 -2.21
N GLY A 20 -0.20 -5.47 -1.24
CA GLY A 20 -0.42 -5.71 0.18
C GLY A 20 -1.89 -5.94 0.53
N ASN A 21 -2.80 -5.13 -0.04
CA ASN A 21 -4.24 -5.29 0.15
C ASN A 21 -4.76 -6.63 -0.41
N LEU A 22 -4.27 -7.07 -1.57
CA LEU A 22 -4.63 -8.38 -2.13
C LEU A 22 -4.14 -9.53 -1.23
N LEU A 23 -2.89 -9.47 -0.75
CA LEU A 23 -2.34 -10.45 0.18
C LEU A 23 -3.13 -10.48 1.50
N PHE A 24 -3.55 -9.30 1.99
CA PHE A 24 -4.38 -9.17 3.18
C PHE A 24 -5.74 -9.86 3.02
N VAL A 25 -6.44 -9.63 1.90
CA VAL A 25 -7.72 -10.27 1.61
C VAL A 25 -7.55 -11.79 1.50
N VAL A 26 -6.52 -12.27 0.79
CA VAL A 26 -6.23 -13.70 0.67
C VAL A 26 -5.93 -14.33 2.03
N GLY A 27 -5.07 -13.70 2.85
CA GLY A 27 -4.79 -14.16 4.21
C GLY A 27 -6.04 -14.18 5.11
N SER A 28 -6.92 -13.19 4.96
CA SER A 28 -8.18 -13.11 5.71
C SER A 28 -9.18 -14.21 5.31
N VAL A 29 -9.24 -14.56 4.01
CA VAL A 29 -10.05 -15.70 3.54
C VAL A 29 -9.48 -17.03 4.03
N LEU A 30 -8.15 -17.19 4.02
CA LEU A 30 -7.49 -18.38 4.57
C LEU A 30 -7.66 -18.54 6.10
N PHE A 31 -8.08 -17.49 6.80
CA PHE A 31 -8.42 -17.55 8.23
C PHE A 31 -9.73 -18.29 8.51
N TYR A 32 -10.51 -18.64 7.48
CA TYR A 32 -11.71 -19.46 7.64
C TYR A 32 -11.37 -20.84 8.20
N LYS A 33 -12.26 -21.35 9.07
CA LYS A 33 -12.14 -22.65 9.73
C LYS A 33 -11.99 -23.84 8.75
N ALA A 34 -12.35 -23.65 7.48
CA ALA A 34 -12.14 -24.61 6.40
C ALA A 34 -10.65 -24.87 6.06
N PHE A 35 -9.75 -23.95 6.43
CA PHE A 35 -8.32 -23.99 6.08
C PHE A 35 -7.42 -24.05 7.33
N ASP A 36 -7.87 -24.70 8.41
CA ASP A 36 -7.14 -24.79 9.69
C ASP A 36 -5.70 -25.32 9.53
N GLN A 37 -5.48 -26.23 8.58
CA GLN A 37 -4.14 -26.74 8.22
C GLN A 37 -3.18 -25.67 7.67
N TYR A 38 -3.71 -24.58 7.10
CA TYR A 38 -2.95 -23.48 6.52
C TYR A 38 -2.95 -22.24 7.43
N HIS A 39 -3.34 -22.37 8.70
CA HIS A 39 -3.45 -21.25 9.62
C HIS A 39 -2.13 -20.45 9.76
N MET A 40 -0.98 -21.15 9.83
CA MET A 40 0.33 -20.47 9.85
C MET A 40 0.61 -19.66 8.58
N LEU A 41 0.21 -20.17 7.41
CA LEU A 41 0.33 -19.45 6.14
C LEU A 41 -0.66 -18.28 6.08
N ALA A 42 -1.88 -18.46 6.57
CA ALA A 42 -2.91 -17.43 6.66
C ALA A 42 -2.41 -16.23 7.47
N VAL A 43 -1.89 -16.49 8.68
CA VAL A 43 -1.34 -15.46 9.58
C VAL A 43 -0.16 -14.74 8.95
N SER A 44 0.77 -15.48 8.34
CA SER A 44 1.95 -14.85 7.70
C SER A 44 1.57 -14.01 6.49
N LEU A 45 0.67 -14.47 5.60
CA LEU A 45 0.15 -13.64 4.50
C LEU A 45 -0.62 -12.42 5.01
N PHE A 46 -1.40 -12.57 6.07
CA PHE A 46 -2.17 -11.47 6.65
C PHE A 46 -1.27 -10.39 7.25
N VAL A 47 -0.26 -10.79 8.03
CA VAL A 47 0.72 -9.86 8.64
C VAL A 47 1.55 -9.19 7.55
N VAL A 48 2.12 -9.94 6.62
CA VAL A 48 2.93 -9.37 5.54
C VAL A 48 2.09 -8.46 4.63
N GLY A 49 0.87 -8.89 4.28
CA GLY A 49 -0.07 -8.09 3.48
C GLY A 49 -0.45 -6.77 4.16
N SER A 50 -0.75 -6.80 5.47
CA SER A 50 -1.10 -5.59 6.23
C SER A 50 0.07 -4.61 6.37
N VAL A 51 1.31 -5.10 6.52
CA VAL A 51 2.52 -4.26 6.54
C VAL A 51 2.73 -3.60 5.17
N PHE A 52 2.64 -4.37 4.08
CA PHE A 52 2.77 -3.83 2.72
C PHE A 52 1.68 -2.78 2.43
N MET A 53 0.44 -3.06 2.80
CA MET A 53 -0.67 -2.12 2.67
C MET A 53 -0.42 -0.83 3.47
N SER A 54 0.07 -0.94 4.71
CA SER A 54 0.40 0.20 5.55
C SER A 54 1.51 1.06 4.96
N VAL A 55 2.59 0.44 4.46
CA VAL A 55 3.69 1.15 3.81
C VAL A 55 3.21 1.87 2.55
N GLY A 56 2.40 1.23 1.71
CA GLY A 56 1.81 1.86 0.53
C GLY A 56 0.85 3.01 0.85
N ALA A 57 0.03 2.85 1.90
CA ALA A 57 -0.87 3.88 2.38
C ALA A 57 -0.13 5.09 2.96
N ILE A 58 0.93 4.86 3.74
CA ILE A 58 1.77 5.94 4.28
C ILE A 58 2.48 6.68 3.14
N GLY A 59 3.07 5.97 2.18
CA GLY A 59 3.74 6.58 1.03
C GLY A 59 2.80 7.44 0.18
N SER A 60 1.61 6.93 -0.14
CA SER A 60 0.60 7.67 -0.92
C SER A 60 -0.02 8.83 -0.13
N GLY A 61 -0.29 8.64 1.17
CA GLY A 61 -0.81 9.68 2.06
C GLY A 61 0.18 10.83 2.28
N LEU A 62 1.44 10.51 2.51
CA LEU A 62 2.51 11.49 2.70
C LEU A 62 2.69 12.33 1.42
N ARG A 63 2.68 11.70 0.24
CA ARG A 63 2.71 12.43 -1.04
C ARG A 63 1.52 13.37 -1.22
N ARG A 64 0.30 12.91 -0.91
CA ARG A 64 -0.91 13.76 -0.95
C ARG A 64 -0.78 14.97 -0.02
N LEU A 65 -0.17 14.80 1.14
CA LEU A 65 0.10 15.91 2.07
C LEU A 65 1.14 16.89 1.52
N PHE A 66 2.24 16.40 0.94
CA PHE A 66 3.25 17.27 0.31
C PHE A 66 2.67 18.05 -0.88
N GLN A 67 1.90 17.40 -1.76
CA GLN A 67 1.29 18.03 -2.92
C GLN A 67 0.27 19.12 -2.54
N ARG A 68 -0.43 18.95 -1.41
CA ARG A 68 -1.32 19.98 -0.84
C ARG A 68 -0.58 21.19 -0.30
N ARG A 69 0.65 21.02 0.21
CA ARG A 69 1.47 22.14 0.71
C ARG A 69 2.00 23.01 -0.43
N ASP A 70 2.36 22.42 -1.56
CA ASP A 70 2.88 23.16 -2.72
C ASP A 70 1.80 24.02 -3.42
N MET A 71 0.54 23.60 -3.37
CA MET A 71 -0.58 24.40 -3.88
C MET A 71 -0.95 25.57 -2.95
N ALA A 72 -0.72 25.42 -1.64
CA ALA A 72 -0.99 26.48 -0.67
C ALA A 72 0.06 27.62 -0.72
N SER A 73 1.31 27.32 -1.11
CA SER A 73 2.37 28.34 -1.24
C SER A 73 2.29 29.15 -2.54
N SER A 74 1.76 28.56 -3.61
CA SER A 74 1.59 29.22 -4.92
C SER A 74 0.35 30.12 -5.02
N SER A 75 -0.60 30.01 -4.09
CA SER A 75 -1.75 30.91 -4.01
C SER A 75 -1.46 32.23 -3.25
N HIS A 76 -0.26 32.37 -2.68
CA HIS A 76 0.17 33.54 -1.91
C HIS A 76 1.33 34.32 -2.56
N ALA A 77 1.72 33.99 -3.79
CA ALA A 77 2.67 34.75 -4.61
C ALA A 77 1.94 35.38 -5.80
#